data_AF-A0A9W6ETV6-F1
#
_entry.id   AF-A0A9W6ETV6-F1
#
_cell.length_a   1.000
_cell.length_b   1.000
_cell.length_c   1.000
_cell.angle_alpha   90.00
_cell.angle_beta   90.00
_cell.angle_gamma   90.00
#
_symmetry.space_group_name_H-M   'P 1'
#
loop_
_entity.id
_entity.type
_entity.pdbx_description
1 polymer ?
#
loop_
_entity_poly.entity_id
_entity_poly.type
_entity_poly.pdbx_seq_one_letter_code
_entity_poly.pdbx_strand_id
1 'polypeptide(L)'
;MYKYRGYEMKIFREFVNKKSERENICNGYVGVDKKWIEKDYKSMQKLLENDTVPFNSNIYKKGIDVFEEILHYADINNVKVLMIWSPYYIEFSNFHAENKKYLDSLYESYEINERVNYLNFSEDSLANHMSNFYNSAHLNGNGSKKFSKKIGLILKRDFSNL
;
A
#
# COMPACT_ATOMS: atom_id res chain seq x y z
N MET A 1 -8.47 -10.67 -10.32
CA MET A 1 -8.66 -11.26 -8.97
C MET A 1 -7.90 -12.61 -8.89
N TYR A 2 -6.58 -12.59 -8.68
CA TYR A 2 -5.73 -13.78 -8.97
C TYR A 2 -5.23 -14.58 -7.76
N LYS A 3 -5.29 -14.04 -6.53
CA LYS A 3 -4.72 -14.71 -5.36
C LYS A 3 -5.51 -15.94 -4.89
N TYR A 4 -6.79 -16.03 -5.26
CA TYR A 4 -7.74 -17.00 -4.68
C TYR A 4 -8.54 -17.81 -5.69
N ARG A 5 -8.24 -17.66 -6.99
CA ARG A 5 -8.90 -18.42 -8.05
C ARG A 5 -8.51 -19.90 -7.90
N GLY A 6 -9.49 -20.80 -7.77
CA GLY A 6 -9.30 -22.23 -7.49
C GLY A 6 -9.25 -22.60 -5.99
N TYR A 7 -9.37 -21.63 -5.09
CA TYR A 7 -9.41 -21.85 -3.63
C TYR A 7 -10.75 -21.48 -3.00
N GLU A 8 -11.78 -21.25 -3.82
CA GLU A 8 -13.07 -20.70 -3.41
C GLU A 8 -13.72 -21.56 -2.31
N MET A 9 -13.75 -22.87 -2.50
CA MET A 9 -14.33 -23.81 -1.54
C MET A 9 -13.51 -23.97 -0.26
N LYS A 10 -12.18 -23.76 -0.33
CA LYS A 10 -11.30 -23.83 0.82
C LYS A 10 -11.47 -22.59 1.69
N ILE A 11 -11.58 -21.42 1.07
CA ILE A 11 -11.90 -20.15 1.73
C ILE A 11 -13.30 -20.22 2.35
N PHE A 12 -14.30 -20.70 1.62
CA PHE A 12 -15.67 -20.83 2.12
C PHE A 12 -15.75 -21.74 3.35
N ARG A 13 -15.04 -22.88 3.35
CA ARG A 13 -14.95 -23.77 4.53
C ARG A 13 -14.31 -23.10 5.74
N GLU A 14 -13.25 -22.32 5.55
CA GLU A 14 -12.61 -21.57 6.63
C GLU A 14 -13.56 -20.49 7.22
N PHE A 15 -14.42 -19.89 6.40
CA PHE A 15 -15.44 -18.94 6.88
C PHE A 15 -16.54 -19.63 7.71
N VAL A 16 -17.03 -20.78 7.26
CA VAL A 16 -18.13 -21.52 7.93
C VAL A 16 -17.68 -22.14 9.26
N ASN A 17 -16.41 -22.56 9.36
CA ASN A 17 -15.90 -23.27 10.54
C ASN A 17 -15.29 -22.37 11.63
N LYS A 18 -15.15 -21.06 11.38
CA LYS A 18 -14.61 -20.15 12.39
C LYS A 18 -15.71 -19.61 13.29
N LYS A 19 -15.75 -20.08 14.54
CA LYS A 19 -16.34 -19.27 15.61
C LYS A 19 -15.54 -17.98 15.70
N SER A 20 -16.22 -16.86 15.53
CA SER A 20 -15.66 -15.51 15.59
C SER A 20 -15.26 -15.15 17.02
N GLU A 21 -14.12 -15.64 17.48
CA GLU A 21 -13.41 -15.03 18.60
C GLU A 21 -12.47 -13.96 18.03
N ARG A 22 -13.00 -12.75 17.85
CA ARG A 22 -12.17 -11.61 17.47
C ARG A 22 -12.64 -10.36 18.19
N GLU A 23 -12.19 -10.22 19.42
CA GLU A 23 -12.20 -8.92 20.08
C GLU A 23 -11.40 -7.92 19.23
N ASN A 24 -11.92 -6.71 19.07
CA ASN A 24 -11.25 -5.55 18.46
C ASN A 24 -11.01 -5.53 16.93
N ILE A 25 -11.86 -6.20 16.14
CA ILE A 25 -11.97 -5.88 14.70
C ILE A 25 -12.97 -4.75 14.49
N CYS A 26 -12.55 -3.67 13.83
CA CYS A 26 -13.45 -2.65 13.31
C CYS A 26 -13.44 -2.71 11.78
N ASN A 27 -14.55 -3.13 11.16
CA ASN A 27 -14.71 -3.22 9.69
C ASN A 27 -13.55 -3.95 8.97
N GLY A 28 -13.05 -5.02 9.57
CA GLY A 28 -11.93 -5.81 9.01
C GLY A 28 -10.53 -5.26 9.28
N TYR A 29 -10.41 -4.07 9.88
CA TYR A 29 -9.13 -3.51 10.34
C TYR A 29 -8.76 -4.03 11.73
N VAL A 30 -7.49 -4.41 11.88
CA VAL A 30 -6.83 -4.69 13.16
C VAL A 30 -5.53 -3.90 13.20
N GLY A 31 -5.41 -3.00 14.17
CA GLY A 31 -4.16 -2.27 14.39
C GLY A 31 -3.07 -3.22 14.86
N VAL A 32 -1.92 -3.21 14.17
CA VAL A 32 -0.75 -3.97 14.57
C VAL A 32 0.07 -3.12 15.55
N ASP A 33 -0.16 -3.30 16.85
CA ASP A 33 0.55 -2.56 17.89
C ASP A 33 1.96 -3.11 18.15
N LYS A 34 2.78 -3.11 17.10
CA LYS A 34 4.19 -3.48 17.17
C LYS A 34 5.03 -2.24 17.39
N LYS A 35 5.99 -2.36 18.30
CA LYS A 35 7.08 -1.38 18.44
C LYS A 35 8.08 -1.55 17.31
N TRP A 36 8.91 -0.53 17.12
CA TRP A 36 10.03 -0.54 16.19
C TRP A 36 10.96 -1.74 16.41
N ILE A 37 11.28 -2.43 15.32
CA ILE A 37 12.16 -3.59 15.31
C ILE A 37 13.55 -3.15 14.86
N GLU A 38 14.44 -2.95 15.82
CA GLU A 38 15.81 -2.48 15.57
C GLU A 38 16.61 -3.39 14.61
N LYS A 39 16.35 -4.70 14.66
CA LYS A 39 16.98 -5.67 13.75
C LYS A 39 16.61 -5.40 12.29
N ASP A 40 15.33 -5.13 12.02
CA ASP A 40 14.84 -4.84 10.66
C ASP A 40 15.45 -3.54 10.14
N TYR A 41 15.57 -2.53 11.01
CA TYR A 41 16.22 -1.26 10.69
C TYR A 41 17.69 -1.45 10.28
N LYS A 42 18.47 -2.17 11.08
CA LYS A 42 19.88 -2.47 10.75
C LYS A 42 20.02 -3.25 9.46
N SER A 43 19.12 -4.20 9.20
CA SER A 43 19.07 -4.92 7.93
C SER A 43 18.80 -3.98 6.76
N MET A 44 17.88 -3.03 6.94
CA MET A 44 17.56 -2.02 5.93
C MET A 44 18.74 -1.05 5.68
N GLN A 45 19.43 -0.59 6.72
CA GLN A 45 20.62 0.25 6.57
C GLN A 45 21.71 -0.44 5.73
N LYS A 46 21.96 -1.73 6.00
CA LYS A 46 22.89 -2.53 5.19
C LYS A 46 22.44 -2.68 3.74
N LEU A 47 21.14 -2.78 3.49
CA LEU A 47 20.61 -2.84 2.13
C LEU A 47 20.84 -1.52 1.40
N LEU A 48 20.65 -0.38 2.07
CA LEU A 48 20.93 0.96 1.51
C LEU A 48 22.41 1.17 1.21
N GLU A 49 23.30 0.80 2.13
CA GLU A 49 24.75 0.91 1.95
C GLU A 49 25.27 0.11 0.74
N ASN A 50 24.61 -1.01 0.44
CA ASN A 50 24.98 -1.91 -0.65
C ASN A 50 24.02 -1.81 -1.85
N ASP A 51 23.21 -0.75 -1.94
CA ASP A 51 22.22 -0.63 -3.02
C ASP A 51 22.93 -0.27 -4.34
N THR A 52 23.36 -1.32 -5.04
CA THR A 52 23.93 -1.23 -6.39
C THR A 52 22.96 -1.77 -7.44
N VAL A 53 21.68 -1.97 -7.07
CA VAL A 53 20.73 -2.64 -7.96
C VAL A 53 20.40 -1.69 -9.12
N PRO A 54 20.77 -2.04 -10.37
CA PRO A 54 20.44 -1.19 -11.50
C PRO A 54 18.94 -1.15 -11.71
N PHE A 55 18.44 -0.01 -12.18
CA PHE A 55 17.07 0.11 -12.64
C PHE A 55 16.76 -0.98 -13.68
N ASN A 56 15.67 -1.71 -13.48
CA ASN A 56 15.22 -2.73 -14.41
C ASN A 56 13.69 -2.80 -14.41
N SER A 57 13.05 -2.14 -15.37
CA SER A 57 11.59 -2.13 -15.50
C SER A 57 10.98 -3.53 -15.69
N ASN A 58 11.72 -4.48 -16.27
CA ASN A 58 11.21 -5.82 -16.56
C ASN A 58 10.81 -6.59 -15.29
N ILE A 59 11.41 -6.29 -14.13
CA ILE A 59 11.05 -6.95 -12.87
C ILE A 59 9.61 -6.63 -12.45
N TYR A 60 9.08 -5.49 -12.90
CA TYR A 60 7.72 -5.04 -12.60
C TYR A 60 6.70 -5.45 -13.64
N LYS A 61 7.12 -5.91 -14.83
CA LYS A 61 6.23 -6.15 -15.99
C LYS A 61 4.99 -6.97 -15.62
N LYS A 62 5.19 -8.14 -14.99
CA LYS A 62 4.07 -9.01 -14.61
C LYS A 62 3.09 -8.34 -13.63
N GLY A 63 3.60 -7.51 -12.72
CA GLY A 63 2.77 -6.76 -11.78
C GLY A 63 1.99 -5.65 -12.46
N ILE A 64 2.65 -4.94 -13.39
CA ILE A 64 2.04 -3.89 -14.22
C ILE A 64 0.93 -4.47 -15.10
N ASP A 65 1.19 -5.58 -15.80
CA ASP A 65 0.19 -6.23 -16.66
C ASP A 65 -1.09 -6.57 -15.86
N VAL A 66 -0.94 -7.12 -14.64
CA VAL A 66 -2.09 -7.41 -13.76
C VAL A 66 -2.77 -6.14 -13.24
N PHE A 67 -2.00 -5.09 -12.99
CA PHE A 67 -2.53 -3.82 -12.54
C PHE A 67 -3.38 -3.13 -13.62
N GLU A 68 -2.91 -3.14 -14.87
CA GLU A 68 -3.66 -2.65 -16.03
C GLU A 68 -4.95 -3.44 -16.25
N GLU A 69 -4.95 -4.77 -16.04
CA GLU A 69 -6.19 -5.56 -16.07
C GLU A 69 -7.21 -5.10 -15.01
N ILE A 70 -6.74 -4.69 -13.82
CA ILE A 70 -7.62 -4.16 -12.75
C ILE A 70 -8.20 -2.80 -13.14
N LEU A 71 -7.38 -1.91 -13.71
CA LEU A 71 -7.84 -0.60 -14.18
C LEU A 71 -8.85 -0.75 -15.32
N HIS A 72 -8.57 -1.63 -16.29
CA HIS A 72 -9.50 -1.93 -17.37
C HIS A 72 -10.82 -2.48 -16.83
N TYR A 73 -10.78 -3.43 -15.89
CA TYR A 73 -11.97 -3.94 -15.23
C TYR A 73 -12.75 -2.84 -14.51
N ALA A 74 -12.08 -1.91 -13.83
CA ALA A 74 -12.74 -0.81 -13.14
C ALA A 74 -13.42 0.15 -14.12
N ASP A 75 -12.76 0.49 -15.23
CA ASP A 75 -13.31 1.39 -16.25
C ASP A 75 -14.57 0.82 -16.91
N ILE A 76 -14.54 -0.44 -17.37
CA ILE A 76 -15.73 -1.08 -17.99
C ILE A 76 -16.92 -1.22 -17.03
N ASN A 77 -16.66 -1.23 -15.72
CA ASN A 77 -17.69 -1.33 -14.68
C ASN A 77 -18.02 0.02 -14.03
N ASN A 78 -17.55 1.14 -14.57
CA ASN A 78 -17.76 2.49 -14.03
C ASN A 78 -17.35 2.65 -12.55
N VAL A 79 -16.28 1.98 -12.13
CA VAL A 79 -15.73 2.07 -10.78
C VAL A 79 -14.63 3.12 -10.74
N LYS A 80 -14.76 4.10 -9.83
CA LYS A 80 -13.68 5.05 -9.54
C LYS A 80 -12.56 4.35 -8.77
N VAL A 81 -11.31 4.56 -9.18
CA VAL A 81 -10.13 3.98 -8.56
C VAL A 81 -9.32 5.08 -7.88
N LEU A 82 -8.99 4.87 -6.61
CA LEU A 82 -8.02 5.68 -5.89
C LEU A 82 -6.80 4.83 -5.62
N MET A 83 -5.72 5.10 -6.34
CA MET A 83 -4.41 4.51 -6.10
C MET A 83 -3.74 5.26 -4.95
N ILE A 84 -3.19 4.52 -3.98
CA ILE A 84 -2.55 5.10 -2.80
C ILE A 84 -1.18 4.46 -2.63
N TRP A 85 -0.12 5.26 -2.74
CA TRP A 85 1.20 4.87 -2.28
C TRP A 85 1.35 5.20 -0.80
N SER A 86 1.36 4.19 0.06
CA SER A 86 1.46 4.37 1.51
C SER A 86 2.82 4.95 1.94
N PRO A 87 2.88 5.70 3.05
CA PRO A 87 4.16 6.17 3.59
C PRO A 87 5.02 4.99 4.04
N TYR A 88 6.33 5.13 3.85
CA TYR A 88 7.37 4.32 4.46
C TYR A 88 8.27 5.25 5.30
N TYR A 89 9.12 4.72 6.17
CA TYR A 89 10.02 5.55 6.97
C TYR A 89 11.01 6.28 6.05
N ILE A 90 11.19 7.59 6.24
CA ILE A 90 11.82 8.47 5.25
C ILE A 90 13.21 8.01 4.79
N GLU A 91 14.03 7.41 5.66
CA GLU A 91 15.35 6.91 5.26
C GLU A 91 15.31 5.79 4.21
N PHE A 92 14.18 5.09 4.12
CA PHE A 92 13.95 4.06 3.10
C PHE A 92 13.66 4.64 1.72
N SER A 93 13.47 5.96 1.56
CA SER A 93 13.20 6.60 0.27
C SER A 93 14.32 6.41 -0.74
N ASN A 94 15.54 6.28 -0.24
CA ASN A 94 16.73 6.10 -1.06
C ASN A 94 16.87 4.67 -1.60
N PHE A 95 16.11 3.71 -1.05
CA PHE A 95 16.17 2.33 -1.51
C PHE A 95 15.53 2.22 -2.90
N HIS A 96 16.34 1.87 -3.90
CA HIS A 96 15.94 1.77 -5.31
C HIS A 96 15.24 3.03 -5.83
N ALA A 97 15.78 4.22 -5.57
CA ALA A 97 15.17 5.50 -5.93
C ALA A 97 14.75 5.60 -7.41
N GLU A 98 15.57 5.11 -8.34
CA GLU A 98 15.24 5.11 -9.78
C GLU A 98 14.05 4.19 -10.12
N ASN A 99 13.93 3.04 -9.44
CA ASN A 99 12.75 2.18 -9.60
C ASN A 99 11.49 2.89 -9.08
N LYS A 100 11.59 3.58 -7.94
CA LYS A 100 10.47 4.34 -7.38
C LYS A 100 10.04 5.46 -8.33
N LYS A 101 10.99 6.23 -8.84
CA LYS A 101 10.72 7.31 -9.80
C LYS A 101 10.00 6.79 -11.06
N TYR A 102 10.45 5.65 -11.59
CA TYR A 102 9.76 5.01 -12.72
C TYR A 102 8.32 4.61 -12.38
N LEU A 103 8.10 3.97 -11.22
CA LEU A 103 6.76 3.56 -10.79
C LEU A 103 5.84 4.77 -10.53
N ASP A 104 6.37 5.84 -9.97
CA ASP A 104 5.62 7.09 -9.78
C ASP A 104 5.17 7.67 -11.11
N SER A 105 6.10 7.86 -12.05
CA SER A 105 5.75 8.37 -13.38
C SER A 105 4.77 7.47 -14.12
N LEU A 106 4.88 6.15 -13.95
CA LEU A 106 3.94 5.20 -14.53
C LEU A 106 2.54 5.36 -13.90
N TYR A 107 2.44 5.45 -12.57
CA TYR A 107 1.14 5.60 -11.90
C TYR A 107 0.50 6.96 -12.13
N GLU A 108 1.29 8.04 -12.19
CA GLU A 108 0.84 9.35 -12.64
C GLU A 108 0.28 9.28 -14.07
N SER A 109 0.90 8.50 -14.97
CA SER A 109 0.39 8.35 -16.33
C SER A 109 -0.97 7.62 -16.43
N TYR A 110 -1.35 6.86 -15.39
CA TYR A 110 -2.67 6.22 -15.30
C TYR A 110 -3.74 7.13 -14.69
N GLU A 111 -3.41 8.35 -14.26
CA GLU A 111 -4.41 9.37 -13.95
C GLU A 111 -5.11 9.80 -15.24
N ILE A 112 -6.07 8.98 -15.66
CA ILE A 112 -6.85 9.18 -16.87
C ILE A 112 -8.24 9.62 -16.43
N ASN A 113 -8.54 10.90 -16.63
CA ASN A 113 -9.82 11.55 -16.31
C ASN A 113 -10.17 11.53 -14.80
N GLU A 114 -11.37 12.00 -14.45
CA GLU A 114 -11.86 12.08 -13.07
C GLU A 114 -12.13 10.71 -12.39
N ARG A 115 -11.77 9.59 -13.02
CA ARG A 115 -12.09 8.23 -12.55
C ARG A 115 -10.92 7.48 -11.93
N VAL A 116 -9.68 7.85 -12.25
CA VAL A 116 -8.48 7.26 -11.66
C VAL A 116 -7.63 8.37 -11.08
N ASN A 117 -7.37 8.31 -9.77
CA ASN A 117 -6.52 9.28 -9.06
C ASN A 117 -5.37 8.55 -8.36
N TYR A 118 -4.21 9.19 -8.29
CA TYR A 118 -3.03 8.71 -7.60
C TYR A 118 -2.66 9.64 -6.44
N LEU A 119 -2.59 9.08 -5.23
CA LEU A 119 -2.11 9.79 -4.05
C LEU A 119 -0.82 9.16 -3.54
N ASN A 120 0.27 9.90 -3.65
CA ASN A 120 1.57 9.46 -3.16
C ASN A 120 1.90 10.07 -1.80
N PHE A 121 2.06 9.23 -0.78
CA PHE A 121 2.41 9.63 0.59
C PHE A 121 3.85 9.29 0.95
N SER A 122 4.73 8.99 -0.01
CA SER A 122 6.14 8.66 0.28
C SER A 122 6.89 9.80 0.99
N GLU A 123 6.50 11.04 0.74
CA GLU A 123 7.08 12.25 1.37
C GLU A 123 6.17 12.87 2.43
N ASP A 124 5.14 12.13 2.88
CA ASP A 124 4.23 12.63 3.90
C ASP A 124 4.95 12.87 5.23
N SER A 125 4.52 13.89 5.98
CA SER A 125 4.96 14.13 7.37
C SER A 125 4.98 12.87 8.26
N LEU A 126 4.08 11.91 8.03
CA LEU A 126 4.07 10.63 8.75
C LEU A 126 5.35 9.82 8.57
N ALA A 127 5.99 9.89 7.39
CA ALA A 127 7.24 9.22 7.04
C ALA A 127 8.43 9.68 7.91
N ASN A 128 8.38 10.92 8.41
CA ASN A 128 9.45 11.53 9.19
C ASN A 128 9.47 11.09 10.67
N HIS A 129 8.51 10.28 11.10
CA HIS A 129 8.39 9.90 12.51
C HIS A 129 8.45 8.38 12.67
N MET A 130 9.61 7.86 13.09
CA MET A 130 9.85 6.44 13.38
C MET A 130 8.77 5.82 14.30
N SER A 131 8.21 6.60 15.22
CA SER A 131 7.12 6.17 16.11
C SER A 131 5.83 5.73 15.40
N ASN A 132 5.68 6.02 14.10
CA ASN A 132 4.54 5.57 13.29
C ASN A 132 4.77 4.20 12.65
N PHE A 133 5.97 3.62 12.77
CA PHE A 133 6.38 2.40 12.07
C PHE A 133 6.78 1.30 13.04
N TYR A 134 6.66 0.04 12.61
CA TYR A 134 7.31 -1.08 13.30
C TYR A 134 8.55 -1.58 12.55
N ASN A 135 8.67 -1.27 11.26
CA ASN A 135 9.91 -1.35 10.49
C ASN A 135 9.88 -0.33 9.34
N SER A 136 10.95 -0.24 8.55
CA SER A 136 11.10 0.81 7.53
C SER A 136 9.97 0.87 6.49
N ALA A 137 9.31 -0.25 6.20
CA ALA A 137 8.28 -0.33 5.15
C ALA A 137 6.84 -0.34 5.68
N HIS A 138 6.61 -0.56 6.98
CA HIS A 138 5.26 -0.80 7.51
C HIS A 138 4.91 0.03 8.74
N LEU A 139 3.75 0.68 8.67
CA LEU A 139 3.14 1.43 9.77
C LEU A 139 2.74 0.50 10.93
N ASN A 140 2.91 0.97 12.15
CA ASN A 140 2.35 0.35 13.35
C ASN A 140 0.90 0.80 13.61
N GLY A 141 0.31 0.36 14.72
CA GLY A 141 -1.06 0.69 15.10
C GLY A 141 -1.32 2.19 15.18
N ASN A 142 -0.36 2.96 15.70
CA ASN A 142 -0.45 4.42 15.77
C ASN A 142 -0.36 5.07 14.38
N GLY A 143 0.65 4.68 13.57
CA GLY A 143 0.84 5.21 12.23
C GLY A 143 -0.33 4.91 11.30
N SER A 144 -0.82 3.66 11.32
CA SER A 144 -1.97 3.24 10.52
C SER A 144 -3.26 3.98 10.92
N LYS A 145 -3.52 4.19 12.22
CA LYS A 145 -4.67 5.01 12.67
C LYS A 145 -4.60 6.44 12.13
N LYS A 146 -3.43 7.09 12.22
CA LYS A 146 -3.23 8.45 11.68
C LYS A 146 -3.41 8.48 10.16
N PHE A 147 -2.82 7.51 9.46
CA PHE A 147 -2.92 7.42 8.02
C PHE A 147 -4.37 7.15 7.55
N SER A 148 -5.07 6.20 8.17
CA SER A 148 -6.48 5.93 7.89
C SER A 148 -7.37 7.15 8.14
N LYS A 149 -7.13 7.91 9.23
CA LYS A 149 -7.85 9.18 9.47
C LYS A 149 -7.61 10.18 8.34
N LYS A 150 -6.36 10.31 7.86
CA LYS A 150 -6.00 11.21 6.76
C LYS A 150 -6.69 10.81 5.46
N ILE A 151 -6.63 9.53 5.08
CA ILE A 151 -7.34 9.02 3.90
C ILE A 151 -8.86 9.23 4.03
N GLY A 152 -9.45 8.95 5.19
CA GLY A 152 -10.87 9.17 5.43
C GLY A 152 -11.29 10.63 5.24
N LEU A 153 -10.46 11.59 5.62
CA LEU A 153 -10.72 13.02 5.39
C LEU A 153 -10.65 13.39 3.91
N ILE A 154 -9.67 12.84 3.17
CA ILE A 154 -9.55 13.04 1.72
C ILE A 154 -10.77 12.47 1.01
N LEU A 155 -11.14 11.23 1.33
CA LEU A 155 -12.33 10.58 0.79
C LEU A 155 -13.60 11.38 1.10
N LYS A 156 -13.75 11.90 2.31
CA LYS A 156 -14.92 12.71 2.68
C LYS A 156 -15.02 14.00 1.87
N ARG A 157 -13.89 14.64 1.53
CA ARG A 157 -13.85 15.90 0.77
C ARG A 157 -14.06 15.68 -0.73
N ASP A 158 -13.42 14.65 -1.28
CA ASP A 158 -13.40 14.42 -2.73
C ASP A 158 -14.61 13.61 -3.19
N PHE A 159 -15.33 12.95 -2.26
CA PHE A 159 -16.54 12.16 -2.54
C PHE A 159 -17.80 12.71 -1.85
N SER A 160 -17.80 13.95 -1.34
CA SER A 160 -19.01 14.61 -0.81
C SER A 160 -20.06 15.03 -1.85
N ASN A 161 -19.84 14.72 -3.14
CA ASN A 161 -20.80 14.92 -4.23
C ASN A 161 -21.23 13.59 -4.90
N LEU A 162 -21.17 12.47 -4.17
CA LEU A 162 -21.85 11.23 -4.54
C LEU A 162 -23.25 11.18 -3.91
#